data_AF-A0A7C9VTB5-F1
#
_entry.id   AF-A0A7C9VTB5-F1
#
_cell.length_a   1.000
_cell.length_b   1.000
_cell.length_c   1.000
_cell.angle_alpha   90.00
_cell.angle_beta   90.00
_cell.angle_gamma   90.00
#
_symmetry.space_group_name_H-M   'P 1'
#
loop_
_entity.id
_entity.type
_entity.pdbx_description
1 polymer ?
#
loop_
_entity_poly.entity_id
_entity_poly.type
_entity_poly.pdbx_seq_one_letter_code
_entity_poly.pdbx_strand_id
1 'polypeptide(L)'
;MGVGSGLRLAKVVGGPGHDIMVLPVIPERINARIVFDRDAIRAHGFGGGGTFTLFTPEFSLGEGTPTTGAILPFDFFSTAGFANYNITSFKTEITPSTFTNGYGGYNAVLATQTVTVGAGQTLLLSQSVLPDLAHMSSAQALALRDLASGGDLRSVLSPVVPTAAWDQKAVNLTLGGLMELHVAEGGLVTGAAGSSLTVGGLVNDGIIRIAGGTVTQRWDLPSPYVTGLGDLTTTGSSSDAIGFRDFSDIFTVNADGTIDPKAASKYSGSNQQLAANRPVYKLGLLDQGEGIRLGANSVIDLSGTIIRNPYVTAAQATTDGRIIGGGTLASLPPQWLGGWRYDLPYYQTGGTLSAAPGAVIDLSGAAGVLRQPTANGYVQTEVWSNGGMLSLGAGAILAGIDIRAHGGNAQAQGGTLQMARPVLTQHDTPTLNAVSADLITRSGFDTLIAMGGITSSGDATVTLDRAFILMPQPWEYAGIPTPGEPERIMSPTISTGGDLIIDAPYIGLLNT
;
A
#
# COMPACT_ATOMS: atom_id res chain seq x y z
N MET A 1 -24.64 2.32 8.95
CA MET A 1 -24.63 0.93 8.48
C MET A 1 -23.39 0.29 9.06
N GLY A 2 -23.54 -0.54 10.09
CA GLY A 2 -22.41 -1.26 10.68
C GLY A 2 -21.85 -2.26 9.67
N VAL A 3 -20.55 -2.51 9.72
CA VAL A 3 -19.86 -3.53 8.92
C VAL A 3 -20.40 -4.88 9.38
N GLY A 4 -21.48 -5.34 8.75
CA GLY A 4 -22.23 -6.52 9.13
C GLY A 4 -21.59 -7.78 8.58
N SER A 5 -20.41 -8.14 9.08
CA SER A 5 -19.92 -9.50 8.97
C SER A 5 -20.68 -10.35 9.99
N GLY A 6 -21.33 -11.41 9.53
CA GLY A 6 -22.05 -12.34 10.36
C GLY A 6 -22.33 -13.62 9.58
N LEU A 7 -21.85 -14.74 10.10
CA LEU A 7 -22.35 -16.05 9.68
C LEU A 7 -23.72 -16.24 10.32
N ARG A 8 -24.67 -16.82 9.57
CA ARG A 8 -26.05 -16.97 10.06
C ARG A 8 -26.16 -18.11 11.06
N LEU A 9 -25.67 -17.84 12.26
CA LEU A 9 -25.68 -18.71 13.42
C LEU A 9 -26.33 -17.96 14.58
N ALA A 10 -27.09 -18.68 15.41
CA ALA A 10 -27.64 -18.11 16.62
C ALA A 10 -26.49 -17.69 17.55
N LYS A 11 -26.37 -16.39 17.80
CA LYS A 11 -25.50 -15.89 18.86
C LYS A 11 -26.32 -15.81 20.14
N VAL A 12 -25.80 -16.42 21.21
CA VAL A 12 -26.34 -16.21 22.55
C VAL A 12 -25.86 -14.84 23.02
N VAL A 13 -26.79 -13.94 23.29
CA VAL A 13 -26.53 -12.64 23.89
C VAL A 13 -27.22 -12.64 25.26
N GLY A 14 -26.42 -12.68 26.34
CA GLY A 14 -26.96 -12.84 27.69
C GLY A 14 -25.88 -13.03 28.77
N GLY A 15 -26.12 -12.51 29.97
CA GLY A 15 -25.42 -12.93 31.19
C GLY A 15 -26.07 -14.19 31.79
N PRO A 16 -25.46 -14.82 32.82
CA PRO A 16 -25.95 -16.07 33.39
C PRO A 16 -27.43 -15.95 33.81
N GLY A 17 -28.31 -16.67 33.09
CA GLY A 17 -29.75 -16.72 33.33
C GLY A 17 -30.64 -16.06 32.26
N HIS A 18 -30.08 -15.36 31.27
CA HIS A 18 -30.85 -14.67 30.21
C HIS A 18 -30.22 -14.81 28.82
N ASP A 19 -30.11 -16.04 28.33
CA ASP A 19 -29.62 -16.31 26.97
C ASP A 19 -30.69 -15.94 25.93
N ILE A 20 -30.55 -14.78 25.28
CA ILE A 20 -31.38 -14.43 24.12
C ILE A 20 -30.64 -14.92 22.87
N MET A 21 -31.27 -15.82 22.11
CA MET A 21 -30.77 -16.17 20.77
C MET A 21 -31.08 -15.04 19.79
N VAL A 22 -30.04 -14.37 19.31
CA VAL A 22 -30.16 -13.37 18.24
C VAL A 22 -29.64 -13.99 16.95
N LEU A 23 -30.51 -14.06 15.94
CA LEU A 23 -30.13 -14.42 14.58
C LEU A 23 -29.87 -13.13 13.79
N PRO A 24 -28.70 -12.96 13.17
CA PRO A 24 -28.46 -11.80 12.32
C PRO A 24 -29.41 -11.84 11.12
N VAL A 25 -30.08 -10.71 10.85
CA VAL A 25 -30.90 -10.51 9.65
C VAL A 25 -29.94 -10.12 8.53
N ILE A 26 -29.67 -11.06 7.64
CA ILE A 26 -28.76 -10.88 6.51
C ILE A 26 -29.60 -10.85 5.22
N PRO A 27 -29.49 -9.79 4.40
CA PRO A 27 -30.24 -9.71 3.15
C PRO A 27 -29.76 -10.78 2.15
N GLU A 28 -30.59 -11.10 1.16
CA GLU A 28 -30.23 -12.03 0.08
C GLU A 28 -29.17 -11.47 -0.88
N ARG A 29 -29.06 -10.13 -0.96
CA ARG A 29 -28.13 -9.43 -1.85
C ARG A 29 -27.99 -7.95 -1.46
N ILE A 30 -26.93 -7.31 -1.96
CA ILE A 30 -26.76 -5.85 -1.89
C ILE A 30 -27.30 -5.24 -3.18
N ASN A 31 -28.37 -4.44 -3.06
CA ASN A 31 -29.01 -3.75 -4.20
C ASN A 31 -28.59 -2.28 -4.35
N ALA A 32 -27.69 -1.78 -3.49
CA ALA A 32 -27.21 -0.41 -3.56
C ALA A 32 -26.20 -0.25 -4.70
N ARG A 33 -26.44 0.75 -5.57
CA ARG A 33 -25.57 1.11 -6.70
C ARG A 33 -25.28 2.60 -6.65
N ILE A 34 -24.03 2.96 -6.90
CA ILE A 34 -23.56 4.33 -7.11
C ILE A 34 -23.10 4.44 -8.56
N VAL A 35 -23.70 5.38 -9.29
CA VAL A 35 -23.34 5.68 -10.68
C VAL A 35 -22.82 7.09 -10.72
N PHE A 36 -21.62 7.25 -11.24
CA PHE A 36 -21.06 8.56 -11.53
C PHE A 36 -21.33 8.90 -12.99
N ASP A 37 -21.94 10.06 -13.20
CA ASP A 37 -21.91 10.69 -14.52
C ASP A 37 -20.50 11.26 -14.72
N ARG A 38 -19.81 10.75 -15.75
CA ARG A 38 -18.42 11.13 -16.09
C ARG A 38 -18.30 12.64 -16.30
N ASP A 39 -19.32 13.26 -16.89
CA ASP A 39 -19.28 14.68 -17.26
C ASP A 39 -19.71 15.62 -16.12
N ALA A 40 -20.26 15.05 -15.04
CA ALA A 40 -20.70 15.78 -13.85
C ALA A 40 -19.53 16.15 -12.92
N ILE A 41 -18.45 15.37 -12.92
CA ILE A 41 -17.28 15.62 -12.06
C ILE A 41 -16.27 16.46 -12.81
N ARG A 42 -15.98 17.65 -12.28
CA ARG A 42 -15.26 18.71 -12.99
C ARG A 42 -14.21 19.38 -12.10
N ALA A 43 -13.22 18.64 -11.60
CA ALA A 43 -12.24 19.19 -10.65
C ALA A 43 -11.02 19.88 -11.29
N HIS A 44 -10.95 19.96 -12.63
CA HIS A 44 -9.84 20.61 -13.32
C HIS A 44 -9.71 22.10 -13.00
N GLY A 45 -8.50 22.50 -12.66
CA GLY A 45 -8.02 23.88 -12.68
C GLY A 45 -6.63 23.95 -13.34
N PHE A 46 -6.04 25.14 -13.38
CA PHE A 46 -4.69 25.35 -13.94
C PHE A 46 -3.58 24.68 -13.12
N GLY A 47 -3.76 24.57 -11.79
CA GLY A 47 -2.80 23.92 -10.90
C GLY A 47 -3.09 22.43 -10.65
N GLY A 48 -4.27 21.94 -11.06
CA GLY A 48 -4.85 20.75 -10.46
C GLY A 48 -5.15 20.94 -8.97
N GLY A 49 -5.80 19.95 -8.33
CA GLY A 49 -5.99 19.99 -6.88
C GLY A 49 -7.26 19.33 -6.35
N GLY A 50 -7.37 19.31 -5.02
CA GLY A 50 -8.51 18.73 -4.32
C GLY A 50 -8.40 17.23 -4.08
N THR A 51 -9.45 16.69 -3.46
CA THR A 51 -9.53 15.30 -3.04
C THR A 51 -10.87 14.73 -3.41
N PHE A 52 -10.86 13.62 -4.15
CA PHE A 52 -12.02 12.77 -4.31
C PHE A 52 -11.98 11.67 -3.26
N THR A 53 -13.05 11.56 -2.46
CA THR A 53 -13.17 10.50 -1.45
C THR A 53 -14.39 9.66 -1.74
N LEU A 54 -14.21 8.34 -1.85
CA LEU A 54 -15.27 7.38 -2.07
C LEU A 54 -15.20 6.27 -1.01
N PHE A 55 -16.26 6.11 -0.25
CA PHE A 55 -16.48 4.94 0.60
C PHE A 55 -17.61 4.12 -0.01
N THR A 56 -17.33 2.88 -0.41
CA THR A 56 -18.29 2.04 -1.13
C THR A 56 -18.23 0.59 -0.65
N PRO A 57 -19.36 -0.12 -0.54
CA PRO A 57 -19.35 -1.54 -0.23
C PRO A 57 -18.62 -2.35 -1.30
N GLU A 58 -18.61 -1.92 -2.56
CA GLU A 58 -17.84 -2.60 -3.61
C GLU A 58 -17.35 -1.58 -4.63
N PHE A 59 -16.16 -1.81 -5.18
CA PHE A 59 -15.49 -0.91 -6.12
C PHE A 59 -14.93 -1.63 -7.35
N SER A 60 -15.31 -1.20 -8.56
CA SER A 60 -14.74 -1.73 -9.81
C SER A 60 -14.07 -0.64 -10.64
N LEU A 61 -12.95 -0.99 -11.29
CA LEU A 61 -12.31 -0.17 -12.31
C LEU A 61 -12.60 -0.71 -13.71
N GLY A 62 -12.90 0.21 -14.63
CA GLY A 62 -13.08 -0.09 -16.05
C GLY A 62 -14.50 0.21 -16.54
N GLU A 63 -14.84 -0.42 -17.67
CA GLU A 63 -16.13 -0.23 -18.34
C GLU A 63 -17.18 -1.21 -17.80
N GLY A 64 -18.42 -0.75 -17.68
CA GLY A 64 -19.54 -1.60 -17.30
C GLY A 64 -20.66 -0.90 -16.54
N THR A 65 -21.69 -1.66 -16.22
CA THR A 65 -22.78 -1.24 -15.34
C THR A 65 -22.63 -2.00 -14.02
N PRO A 66 -22.33 -1.33 -12.89
CA PRO A 66 -22.12 -2.04 -11.63
C PRO A 66 -23.44 -2.70 -11.21
N THR A 67 -23.37 -3.99 -10.89
CA THR A 67 -24.47 -4.73 -10.27
C THR A 67 -24.60 -4.40 -8.78
N THR A 68 -23.49 -3.98 -8.14
CA THR A 68 -23.39 -3.56 -6.74
C THR A 68 -22.28 -2.51 -6.61
N GLY A 69 -22.41 -1.58 -5.66
CA GLY A 69 -21.35 -0.64 -5.31
C GLY A 69 -21.12 0.44 -6.37
N ALA A 70 -19.86 0.82 -6.59
CA ALA A 70 -19.43 1.90 -7.48
C ALA A 70 -18.53 1.38 -8.59
N ILE A 71 -18.66 1.95 -9.79
CA ILE A 71 -17.71 1.79 -10.89
C ILE A 71 -17.04 3.13 -11.18
N LEU A 72 -15.75 3.11 -11.47
CA LEU A 72 -15.04 4.25 -12.06
C LEU A 72 -14.38 3.80 -13.37
N PRO A 73 -14.44 4.62 -14.43
CA PRO A 73 -13.65 4.38 -15.64
C PRO A 73 -12.18 4.21 -15.31
N PHE A 74 -11.48 3.43 -16.13
CA PHE A 74 -10.05 3.15 -15.89
C PHE A 74 -9.18 4.42 -15.96
N ASP A 75 -9.59 5.40 -16.77
CA ASP A 75 -8.90 6.67 -16.95
C ASP A 75 -9.27 7.74 -15.91
N PHE A 76 -10.20 7.45 -14.98
CA PHE A 76 -10.79 8.43 -14.05
C PHE A 76 -9.74 9.21 -13.24
N PHE A 77 -8.67 8.54 -12.81
CA PHE A 77 -7.59 9.15 -12.03
C PHE A 77 -6.75 10.14 -12.82
N SER A 78 -6.75 10.02 -14.15
CA SER A 78 -6.09 10.94 -15.05
C SER A 78 -7.03 12.00 -15.62
N THR A 79 -8.34 11.73 -15.68
CA THR A 79 -9.32 12.57 -16.40
C THR A 79 -10.30 13.33 -15.51
N ALA A 80 -10.34 13.13 -14.18
CA ALA A 80 -11.23 13.90 -13.32
C ALA A 80 -10.60 15.18 -12.73
N GLY A 81 -9.27 15.30 -12.78
CA GLY A 81 -8.51 16.52 -12.42
C GLY A 81 -8.17 16.69 -10.93
N PHE A 82 -8.47 15.69 -10.07
CA PHE A 82 -8.09 15.75 -8.66
C PHE A 82 -6.61 15.40 -8.45
N ALA A 83 -6.02 15.96 -7.40
CA ALA A 83 -4.68 15.58 -6.97
C ALA A 83 -4.67 14.31 -6.10
N ASN A 84 -5.72 14.12 -5.29
CA ASN A 84 -5.83 12.99 -4.37
C ASN A 84 -7.12 12.20 -4.63
N TYR A 85 -7.00 10.88 -4.62
CA TYR A 85 -8.10 9.95 -4.72
C TYR A 85 -8.04 8.95 -3.56
N ASN A 86 -9.02 9.01 -2.68
CA ASN A 86 -9.14 8.16 -1.51
C ASN A 86 -10.35 7.25 -1.68
N ILE A 87 -10.11 6.03 -2.16
CA ILE A 87 -11.14 5.01 -2.35
C ILE A 87 -10.99 4.00 -1.23
N THR A 88 -12.08 3.74 -0.52
CA THR A 88 -12.10 2.75 0.55
C THR A 88 -13.25 1.78 0.30
N SER A 89 -12.93 0.48 0.31
CA SER A 89 -13.94 -0.56 0.22
C SER A 89 -13.79 -1.64 1.29
N PHE A 90 -14.94 -2.07 1.81
CA PHE A 90 -15.11 -3.22 2.68
C PHE A 90 -16.14 -4.15 2.05
N LYS A 91 -15.71 -4.86 1.00
CA LYS A 91 -16.58 -5.77 0.27
C LYS A 91 -17.20 -6.79 1.20
N THR A 92 -18.52 -6.90 1.12
CA THR A 92 -19.28 -7.90 1.84
C THR A 92 -19.79 -8.91 0.83
N GLU A 93 -19.29 -10.13 0.92
CA GLU A 93 -19.78 -11.24 0.13
C GLU A 93 -21.00 -11.85 0.84
N ILE A 94 -22.10 -11.96 0.11
CA ILE A 94 -23.33 -12.58 0.57
C ILE A 94 -23.51 -13.92 -0.15
N THR A 95 -23.51 -15.01 0.60
CA THR A 95 -23.69 -16.36 0.05
C THR A 95 -24.82 -17.08 0.76
N PRO A 96 -25.50 -18.04 0.13
CA PRO A 96 -26.40 -18.94 0.85
C PRO A 96 -25.70 -19.60 2.04
N SER A 97 -26.41 -19.75 3.16
CA SER A 97 -25.88 -20.42 4.34
C SER A 97 -25.82 -21.92 4.10
N THR A 98 -24.64 -22.50 4.28
CA THR A 98 -24.38 -23.94 4.20
C THR A 98 -24.48 -24.64 5.56
N PHE A 99 -24.75 -23.90 6.65
CA PHE A 99 -24.89 -24.46 7.99
C PHE A 99 -26.20 -25.23 8.15
N THR A 100 -26.14 -26.50 8.57
CA THR A 100 -27.32 -27.33 8.85
C THR A 100 -27.88 -27.05 10.24
N ASN A 101 -28.31 -25.81 10.46
CA ASN A 101 -28.82 -25.32 11.75
C ASN A 101 -30.35 -25.12 11.77
N GLY A 102 -31.04 -25.42 10.68
CA GLY A 102 -32.50 -25.28 10.55
C GLY A 102 -32.99 -23.85 10.29
N TYR A 103 -32.10 -22.85 10.21
CA TYR A 103 -32.49 -21.45 10.00
C TYR A 103 -32.44 -21.00 8.53
N GLY A 104 -31.65 -21.66 7.66
CA GLY A 104 -31.51 -21.34 6.23
C GLY A 104 -30.83 -20.00 5.94
N GLY A 105 -31.21 -19.32 4.85
CA GLY A 105 -30.86 -17.92 4.50
C GLY A 105 -29.44 -17.69 4.02
N TYR A 106 -28.82 -16.57 4.41
CA TYR A 106 -27.55 -16.09 3.84
C TYR A 106 -26.51 -15.79 4.92
N ASN A 107 -25.24 -16.01 4.59
CA ASN A 107 -24.07 -15.53 5.30
C ASN A 107 -23.64 -14.18 4.71
N ALA A 108 -23.06 -13.31 5.53
CA ALA A 108 -22.38 -12.10 5.08
C ALA A 108 -20.96 -12.09 5.65
N VAL A 109 -19.97 -12.08 4.78
CA VAL A 109 -18.55 -12.13 5.19
C VAL A 109 -17.80 -10.99 4.54
N LEU A 110 -16.88 -10.35 5.28
CA LEU A 110 -15.97 -9.39 4.69
C LEU A 110 -15.08 -10.13 3.68
N ALA A 111 -14.90 -9.57 2.49
CA ALA A 111 -14.11 -10.17 1.42
C ALA A 111 -13.12 -9.16 0.88
N THR A 112 -11.92 -9.64 0.58
CA THR A 112 -10.88 -8.82 -0.03
C THR A 112 -11.27 -8.53 -1.47
N GLN A 113 -11.26 -7.25 -1.84
CA GLN A 113 -11.56 -6.82 -3.19
C GLN A 113 -10.28 -6.63 -3.99
N THR A 114 -10.12 -7.41 -5.05
CA THR A 114 -9.02 -7.25 -6.00
C THR A 114 -9.41 -6.32 -7.15
N VAL A 115 -8.57 -5.34 -7.42
CA VAL A 115 -8.64 -4.41 -8.55
C VAL A 115 -7.48 -4.74 -9.49
N THR A 116 -7.75 -5.03 -10.76
CA THR A 116 -6.73 -5.49 -11.71
C THR A 116 -6.39 -4.43 -12.75
N VAL A 117 -5.09 -4.22 -12.97
CA VAL A 117 -4.51 -3.58 -14.16
C VAL A 117 -4.03 -4.71 -15.07
N GLY A 118 -4.84 -5.05 -16.07
CA GLY A 118 -4.62 -6.17 -16.97
C GLY A 118 -3.59 -5.89 -18.07
N ALA A 119 -3.29 -6.93 -18.86
CA ALA A 119 -2.39 -6.84 -20.01
C ALA A 119 -2.82 -5.73 -21.00
N GLY A 120 -1.89 -4.85 -21.36
CA GLY A 120 -2.15 -3.72 -22.26
C GLY A 120 -2.90 -2.55 -21.62
N GLN A 121 -3.30 -2.66 -20.35
CA GLN A 121 -3.91 -1.56 -19.60
C GLN A 121 -2.84 -0.70 -18.91
N THR A 122 -3.07 0.61 -18.88
CA THR A 122 -2.18 1.58 -18.21
C THR A 122 -2.94 2.41 -17.19
N LEU A 123 -2.67 2.21 -15.91
CA LEU A 123 -3.16 3.06 -14.84
C LEU A 123 -2.24 4.28 -14.74
N LEU A 124 -2.75 5.44 -15.17
CA LEU A 124 -1.98 6.69 -15.23
C LEU A 124 -2.25 7.58 -14.00
N LEU A 125 -1.22 7.78 -13.19
CA LEU A 125 -1.19 8.65 -12.02
C LEU A 125 -0.60 10.02 -12.40
N SER A 126 -1.30 10.74 -13.28
CA SER A 126 -0.98 12.12 -13.66
C SER A 126 -2.27 12.91 -13.86
N GLN A 127 -2.33 14.12 -13.32
CA GLN A 127 -3.55 14.92 -13.37
C GLN A 127 -3.79 15.48 -14.77
N SER A 128 -5.06 15.59 -15.13
CA SER A 128 -5.51 16.50 -16.20
C SER A 128 -5.72 17.90 -15.64
N VAL A 129 -5.13 18.88 -16.31
CA VAL A 129 -5.19 20.29 -15.94
C VAL A 129 -5.74 21.11 -17.09
N LEU A 130 -6.23 22.31 -16.80
CA LEU A 130 -6.45 23.28 -17.86
C LEU A 130 -5.09 23.72 -18.42
N PRO A 131 -4.92 23.85 -19.74
CA PRO A 131 -3.67 24.32 -20.34
C PRO A 131 -3.28 25.67 -19.75
N ASP A 132 -2.03 25.85 -19.39
CA ASP A 132 -1.52 27.17 -19.01
C ASP A 132 -1.25 28.05 -20.26
N LEU A 133 -0.88 29.31 -20.06
CA LEU A 133 -0.60 30.25 -21.14
C LEU A 133 0.51 29.79 -22.10
N ALA A 134 1.47 28.99 -21.65
CA ALA A 134 2.56 28.48 -22.49
C ALA A 134 2.08 27.36 -23.44
N HIS A 135 0.90 26.77 -23.16
CA HIS A 135 0.33 25.65 -23.90
C HIS A 135 -0.96 26.01 -24.65
N MET A 136 -1.38 27.28 -24.59
CA MET A 136 -2.53 27.78 -25.33
C MET A 136 -2.15 28.16 -26.76
N SER A 137 -3.02 27.83 -27.71
CA SER A 137 -2.95 28.44 -29.05
C SER A 137 -3.24 29.94 -28.97
N SER A 138 -2.73 30.72 -29.94
CA SER A 138 -3.04 32.16 -30.04
C SER A 138 -4.54 32.43 -30.10
N ALA A 139 -5.31 31.52 -30.71
CA ALA A 139 -6.78 31.61 -30.77
C ALA A 139 -7.42 31.42 -29.38
N GLN A 140 -6.95 30.45 -28.58
CA GLN A 140 -7.43 30.26 -27.21
C GLN A 140 -7.06 31.43 -26.31
N ALA A 141 -5.86 31.98 -26.45
CA ALA A 141 -5.43 33.15 -25.68
C ALA A 141 -6.27 34.39 -26.00
N LEU A 142 -6.62 34.60 -27.28
CA LEU A 142 -7.55 35.67 -27.69
C LEU A 142 -8.95 35.42 -27.14
N ALA A 143 -9.49 34.21 -27.29
CA ALA A 143 -10.82 33.86 -26.81
C ALA A 143 -10.96 34.00 -25.29
N LEU A 144 -9.90 33.71 -24.50
CA LEU A 144 -9.88 33.97 -23.06
C LEU A 144 -9.88 35.46 -22.72
N ARG A 145 -9.17 36.29 -23.49
CA ARG A 145 -9.18 37.75 -23.30
C ARG A 145 -10.54 38.37 -23.61
N ASP A 146 -11.23 37.80 -24.60
CA ASP A 146 -12.55 38.25 -25.02
C ASP A 146 -13.69 37.65 -24.16
N LEU A 147 -13.34 36.78 -23.20
CA LEU A 147 -14.31 36.16 -22.31
C LEU A 147 -14.91 37.23 -21.38
N ALA A 148 -16.21 37.45 -21.49
CA ALA A 148 -16.93 38.38 -20.62
C ALA A 148 -16.79 37.99 -19.14
N SER A 149 -16.93 38.98 -18.24
CA SER A 149 -16.99 38.70 -16.80
C SER A 149 -18.11 37.72 -16.48
N GLY A 150 -17.78 36.63 -15.76
CA GLY A 150 -18.72 35.52 -15.49
C GLY A 150 -18.83 34.49 -16.62
N GLY A 151 -18.07 34.64 -17.71
CA GLY A 151 -18.01 33.66 -18.80
C GLY A 151 -17.36 32.35 -18.39
N ASP A 152 -17.77 31.27 -19.06
CA ASP A 152 -17.26 29.91 -18.77
C ASP A 152 -15.90 29.68 -19.44
N LEU A 153 -14.84 29.55 -18.63
CA LEU A 153 -13.49 29.21 -19.09
C LEU A 153 -13.45 27.93 -19.94
N ARG A 154 -14.36 26.98 -19.67
CA ARG A 154 -14.41 25.69 -20.37
C ARG A 154 -15.05 25.76 -21.75
N SER A 155 -15.67 26.89 -22.09
CA SER A 155 -16.06 27.17 -23.47
C SER A 155 -14.84 27.41 -24.39
N VAL A 156 -13.68 27.70 -23.80
CA VAL A 156 -12.43 28.02 -24.51
C VAL A 156 -11.35 26.96 -24.28
N LEU A 157 -11.24 26.46 -23.05
CA LEU A 157 -10.20 25.52 -22.63
C LEU A 157 -10.76 24.14 -22.33
N SER A 158 -10.13 23.12 -22.91
CA SER A 158 -10.38 21.72 -22.58
C SER A 158 -9.25 21.19 -21.69
N PRO A 159 -9.54 20.49 -20.58
CA PRO A 159 -8.52 19.85 -19.78
C PRO A 159 -7.73 18.81 -20.58
N VAL A 160 -6.43 18.71 -20.31
CA VAL A 160 -5.53 17.72 -20.92
C VAL A 160 -4.59 17.17 -19.86
N VAL A 161 -4.15 15.93 -20.03
CA VAL A 161 -3.01 15.40 -19.27
C VAL A 161 -1.73 15.88 -19.96
N PRO A 162 -0.86 16.64 -19.28
CA PRO A 162 0.37 17.12 -19.91
C PRO A 162 1.28 15.98 -20.36
N THR A 163 1.84 16.09 -21.56
CA THR A 163 2.73 15.07 -22.14
C THR A 163 4.18 15.28 -21.72
N ALA A 164 4.61 16.52 -21.50
CA ALA A 164 5.94 16.85 -21.00
C ALA A 164 6.02 16.62 -19.49
N ALA A 165 7.02 15.85 -19.04
CA ALA A 165 7.25 15.56 -17.62
C ALA A 165 7.45 16.82 -16.75
N TRP A 166 7.84 17.95 -17.36
CA TRP A 166 7.97 19.24 -16.69
C TRP A 166 6.63 19.75 -16.14
N ASP A 167 5.57 19.61 -16.93
CA ASP A 167 4.23 20.15 -16.66
C ASP A 167 3.29 19.15 -15.98
N GLN A 168 3.63 17.86 -16.05
CA GLN A 168 2.88 16.81 -15.38
C GLN A 168 2.75 17.08 -13.88
N LYS A 169 1.55 16.79 -13.36
CA LYS A 169 1.23 16.93 -11.94
C LYS A 169 0.93 15.56 -11.35
N ALA A 170 1.55 15.29 -10.20
CA ALA A 170 1.42 14.04 -9.48
C ALA A 170 -0.01 13.75 -9.01
N VAL A 171 -0.40 12.48 -9.04
CA VAL A 171 -1.65 11.97 -8.45
C VAL A 171 -1.29 11.08 -7.26
N ASN A 172 -2.03 11.25 -6.17
CA ASN A 172 -1.96 10.40 -4.99
C ASN A 172 -3.20 9.49 -4.96
N LEU A 173 -3.01 8.21 -5.23
CA LEU A 173 -4.09 7.22 -5.21
C LEU A 173 -3.98 6.37 -3.94
N THR A 174 -5.04 6.35 -3.15
CA THR A 174 -5.21 5.43 -2.01
C THR A 174 -6.36 4.48 -2.29
N LEU A 175 -6.06 3.19 -2.35
CA LEU A 175 -7.00 2.07 -2.32
C LEU A 175 -6.97 1.43 -0.93
N GLY A 176 -7.77 2.01 -0.02
CA GLY A 176 -7.84 1.62 1.38
C GLY A 176 -8.95 0.61 1.69
N GLY A 177 -9.03 0.22 2.96
CA GLY A 177 -9.91 -0.86 3.41
C GLY A 177 -9.31 -2.23 3.08
N LEU A 178 -10.15 -3.20 2.75
CA LEU A 178 -9.71 -4.56 2.39
C LEU A 178 -9.63 -4.70 0.86
N MET A 179 -8.71 -3.94 0.24
CA MET A 179 -8.51 -3.90 -1.20
C MET A 179 -7.09 -4.34 -1.60
N GLU A 180 -6.98 -5.08 -2.69
CA GLU A 180 -5.72 -5.45 -3.34
C GLU A 180 -5.64 -4.81 -4.72
N LEU A 181 -4.46 -4.32 -5.09
CA LEU A 181 -4.14 -4.01 -6.47
C LEU A 181 -3.37 -5.18 -7.08
N HIS A 182 -3.86 -5.71 -8.20
CA HIS A 182 -3.15 -6.66 -9.03
C HIS A 182 -2.68 -5.98 -10.32
N VAL A 183 -1.39 -5.78 -10.47
CA VAL A 183 -0.79 -5.39 -11.74
C VAL A 183 -0.39 -6.66 -12.46
N ALA A 184 -1.24 -7.14 -13.37
CA ALA A 184 -1.01 -8.40 -14.08
C ALA A 184 0.15 -8.27 -15.08
N GLU A 185 0.64 -9.41 -15.58
CA GLU A 185 1.64 -9.44 -16.64
C GLU A 185 1.16 -8.60 -17.85
N GLY A 186 2.06 -7.76 -18.36
CA GLY A 186 1.74 -6.80 -19.44
C GLY A 186 0.90 -5.59 -19.00
N GLY A 187 0.51 -5.50 -17.73
CA GLY A 187 -0.10 -4.32 -17.12
C GLY A 187 0.92 -3.28 -16.69
N LEU A 188 0.56 -2.01 -16.78
CA LEU A 188 1.43 -0.87 -16.44
C LEU A 188 0.74 0.08 -15.46
N VAL A 189 1.41 0.40 -14.36
CA VAL A 189 1.11 1.58 -13.56
C VAL A 189 2.20 2.60 -13.82
N THR A 190 1.84 3.81 -14.23
CA THR A 190 2.81 4.89 -14.46
C THR A 190 2.25 6.22 -13.98
N GLY A 191 3.10 7.22 -13.78
CA GLY A 191 2.65 8.52 -13.30
C GLY A 191 3.67 9.63 -13.47
N ALA A 192 3.23 10.86 -13.17
CA ALA A 192 4.14 11.98 -13.02
C ALA A 192 5.16 11.72 -11.90
N ALA A 193 6.31 12.37 -11.97
CA ALA A 193 7.31 12.24 -10.91
C ALA A 193 6.74 12.67 -9.54
N GLY A 194 7.01 11.87 -8.52
CA GLY A 194 6.50 12.07 -7.15
C GLY A 194 5.05 11.64 -6.93
N SER A 195 4.37 11.01 -7.90
CA SER A 195 3.06 10.39 -7.65
C SER A 195 3.14 9.32 -6.56
N SER A 196 2.03 9.07 -5.87
CA SER A 196 1.96 8.06 -4.82
C SER A 196 0.82 7.07 -5.05
N LEU A 197 1.08 5.83 -4.67
CA LEU A 197 0.15 4.72 -4.70
C LEU A 197 0.14 4.06 -3.32
N THR A 198 -0.98 4.16 -2.61
CA THR A 198 -1.23 3.45 -1.36
C THR A 198 -2.27 2.37 -1.58
N VAL A 199 -1.99 1.12 -1.19
CA VAL A 199 -2.89 -0.02 -1.40
C VAL A 199 -2.98 -0.90 -0.16
N GLY A 200 -4.12 -1.56 0.05
CA GLY A 200 -4.28 -2.57 1.10
C GLY A 200 -3.31 -3.73 0.90
N GLY A 201 -3.35 -4.37 -0.27
CA GLY A 201 -2.37 -5.35 -0.72
C GLY A 201 -1.89 -5.08 -2.16
N LEU A 202 -0.71 -5.55 -2.51
CA LEU A 202 -0.13 -5.43 -3.85
C LEU A 202 0.31 -6.79 -4.39
N VAL A 203 -0.24 -7.19 -5.53
CA VAL A 203 0.32 -8.27 -6.35
C VAL A 203 0.84 -7.63 -7.63
N ASN A 204 2.14 -7.72 -7.89
CA ASN A 204 2.75 -7.16 -9.09
C ASN A 204 3.42 -8.27 -9.92
N ASP A 205 2.84 -8.56 -11.07
CA ASP A 205 3.39 -9.41 -12.14
C ASP A 205 3.78 -8.58 -13.37
N GLY A 206 3.49 -7.27 -13.37
CA GLY A 206 3.75 -6.33 -14.45
C GLY A 206 4.78 -5.27 -14.08
N ILE A 207 4.53 -4.02 -14.50
CA ILE A 207 5.43 -2.88 -14.30
C ILE A 207 4.72 -1.77 -13.53
N ILE A 208 5.39 -1.28 -12.49
CA ILE A 208 5.06 -0.03 -11.81
C ILE A 208 6.23 0.92 -12.01
N ARG A 209 6.00 2.06 -12.69
CA ARG A 209 7.01 3.09 -12.94
C ARG A 209 6.55 4.45 -12.43
N ILE A 210 7.13 4.94 -11.33
CA ILE A 210 6.81 6.27 -10.80
C ILE A 210 8.10 6.95 -10.33
N ALA A 211 8.60 7.91 -11.12
CA ALA A 211 9.92 8.50 -10.85
C ALA A 211 9.98 9.25 -9.52
N GLY A 212 10.85 8.80 -8.61
CA GLY A 212 10.91 9.27 -7.23
C GLY A 212 9.59 9.20 -6.46
N GLY A 213 8.67 8.36 -6.94
CA GLY A 213 7.34 8.19 -6.37
C GLY A 213 7.34 7.33 -5.11
N THR A 214 6.15 7.09 -4.58
CA THR A 214 5.98 6.23 -3.40
C THR A 214 4.95 5.15 -3.66
N VAL A 215 5.29 3.91 -3.31
CA VAL A 215 4.35 2.80 -3.22
C VAL A 215 4.29 2.37 -1.76
N THR A 216 3.11 2.49 -1.15
CA THR A 216 2.88 2.15 0.25
C THR A 216 1.84 1.05 0.35
N GLN A 217 2.18 -0.04 1.00
CA GLN A 217 1.24 -1.08 1.38
C GLN A 217 0.78 -0.85 2.82
N ARG A 218 -0.54 -0.77 2.98
CA ARG A 218 -1.21 -0.51 4.25
C ARG A 218 -2.68 -0.92 4.18
N TRP A 219 -3.04 -1.89 5.01
CA TRP A 219 -4.43 -2.19 5.32
C TRP A 219 -4.99 -1.18 6.32
N ASP A 220 -6.22 -0.74 6.10
CA ASP A 220 -7.02 -0.01 7.08
C ASP A 220 -8.14 -0.94 7.55
N LEU A 221 -7.95 -1.64 8.68
CA LEU A 221 -8.87 -2.69 9.15
C LEU A 221 -9.62 -2.29 10.42
N PRO A 222 -10.90 -2.71 10.56
CA PRO A 222 -11.57 -2.69 11.85
C PRO A 222 -10.84 -3.61 12.83
N SER A 223 -10.78 -3.22 14.10
CA SER A 223 -10.03 -3.95 15.15
C SER A 223 -10.20 -5.47 15.22
N PRO A 224 -11.40 -6.07 15.01
CA PRO A 224 -11.52 -7.53 15.08
C PRO A 224 -10.77 -8.24 13.95
N TYR A 225 -10.45 -7.55 12.85
CA TYR A 225 -9.80 -8.11 11.67
C TYR A 225 -8.28 -7.96 11.67
N VAL A 226 -7.71 -7.36 12.71
CA VAL A 226 -6.27 -7.15 12.83
C VAL A 226 -5.66 -8.37 13.49
N THR A 227 -4.73 -9.03 12.81
CA THR A 227 -4.04 -10.23 13.33
C THR A 227 -2.83 -9.83 14.15
N GLY A 228 -2.55 -10.54 15.25
CA GLY A 228 -1.36 -10.27 16.06
C GLY A 228 -1.53 -9.14 17.08
N LEU A 229 -2.77 -8.75 17.37
CA LEU A 229 -3.12 -8.05 18.63
C LEU A 229 -3.16 -9.03 19.84
N GLY A 230 -2.85 -10.31 19.61
CA GLY A 230 -3.02 -11.38 20.58
C GLY A 230 -2.13 -11.27 21.82
N ASP A 231 -2.79 -11.45 22.97
CA ASP A 231 -2.27 -11.64 24.34
C ASP A 231 -2.03 -10.40 25.22
N LEU A 232 -3.04 -9.53 25.34
CA LEU A 232 -3.13 -8.61 26.49
C LEU A 232 -4.47 -8.63 27.25
N THR A 233 -5.35 -9.58 26.91
CA THR A 233 -6.48 -9.94 27.76
C THR A 233 -6.24 -11.36 28.28
N THR A 234 -6.10 -11.48 29.59
CA THR A 234 -5.73 -12.68 30.35
C THR A 234 -6.75 -13.83 30.29
N THR A 235 -7.40 -14.07 29.16
CA THR A 235 -8.41 -15.12 28.98
C THR A 235 -8.15 -15.88 27.69
N GLY A 236 -7.05 -16.64 27.62
CA GLY A 236 -6.88 -17.93 26.93
C GLY A 236 -7.69 -18.26 25.65
N SER A 237 -8.02 -17.30 24.81
CA SER A 237 -8.76 -17.48 23.57
C SER A 237 -8.19 -16.53 22.55
N SER A 238 -7.29 -17.01 21.68
CA SER A 238 -6.84 -16.22 20.54
C SER A 238 -8.05 -15.88 19.68
N SER A 239 -8.45 -14.61 19.71
CA SER A 239 -9.50 -14.01 18.90
C SER A 239 -8.95 -13.43 17.59
N ASP A 240 -7.80 -13.94 17.13
CA ASP A 240 -7.20 -13.49 15.88
C ASP A 240 -8.15 -13.79 14.72
N ALA A 241 -8.26 -12.83 13.81
CA ALA A 241 -9.02 -12.97 12.59
C ALA A 241 -8.47 -14.14 11.75
N ILE A 242 -9.36 -14.85 11.07
CA ILE A 242 -8.98 -15.93 10.16
C ILE A 242 -9.34 -15.53 8.73
N GLY A 243 -8.32 -15.44 7.88
CA GLY A 243 -8.45 -15.32 6.44
C GLY A 243 -8.69 -16.70 5.82
N PHE A 244 -9.64 -16.81 4.90
CA PHE A 244 -9.94 -18.07 4.21
C PHE A 244 -10.24 -17.83 2.73
N ARG A 245 -10.07 -18.84 1.87
CA ARG A 245 -10.46 -18.77 0.46
C ARG A 245 -11.81 -19.45 0.23
N ASP A 246 -12.01 -20.58 0.92
CA ASP A 246 -13.25 -21.33 0.94
C ASP A 246 -13.66 -21.68 2.39
N PHE A 247 -14.95 -21.88 2.65
CA PHE A 247 -15.42 -22.26 3.98
C PHE A 247 -14.81 -23.59 4.46
N SER A 248 -14.47 -24.48 3.54
CA SER A 248 -13.75 -25.71 3.84
C SER A 248 -12.34 -25.49 4.37
N ASP A 249 -11.74 -24.30 4.26
CA ASP A 249 -10.42 -24.01 4.86
C ASP A 249 -10.51 -23.87 6.39
N ILE A 250 -11.68 -23.50 6.91
CA ILE A 250 -11.88 -23.18 8.34
C ILE A 250 -12.87 -24.10 9.04
N PHE A 251 -13.85 -24.63 8.30
CA PHE A 251 -14.87 -25.53 8.82
C PHE A 251 -14.65 -26.95 8.34
N THR A 252 -15.10 -27.90 9.16
CA THR A 252 -15.30 -29.27 8.68
C THR A 252 -16.60 -29.30 7.89
N VAL A 253 -16.49 -29.63 6.60
CA VAL A 253 -17.59 -29.66 5.63
C VAL A 253 -17.93 -31.12 5.30
N ASN A 254 -19.22 -31.44 5.30
CA ASN A 254 -19.72 -32.75 4.91
C ASN A 254 -19.53 -32.99 3.41
N ALA A 255 -19.63 -34.25 2.97
CA ALA A 255 -19.47 -34.61 1.56
C ALA A 255 -20.50 -33.96 0.62
N ASP A 256 -21.66 -33.54 1.15
CA ASP A 256 -22.71 -32.83 0.42
C ASP A 256 -22.54 -31.29 0.39
N GLY A 257 -21.43 -30.78 0.94
CA GLY A 257 -21.13 -29.35 1.01
C GLY A 257 -21.75 -28.62 2.21
N THR A 258 -22.47 -29.32 3.09
CA THR A 258 -23.07 -28.73 4.28
C THR A 258 -22.10 -28.65 5.46
N ILE A 259 -22.38 -27.76 6.41
CA ILE A 259 -21.57 -27.55 7.62
C ILE A 259 -22.42 -27.87 8.85
N ASP A 260 -22.07 -28.95 9.57
CA ASP A 260 -22.68 -29.24 10.88
C ASP A 260 -22.11 -28.26 11.93
N PRO A 261 -22.94 -27.42 12.57
CA PRO A 261 -22.49 -26.51 13.62
C PRO A 261 -21.80 -27.22 14.81
N LYS A 262 -22.15 -28.47 15.08
CA LYS A 262 -21.63 -29.26 16.22
C LYS A 262 -20.36 -30.04 15.90
N ALA A 263 -20.04 -30.24 14.63
CA ALA A 263 -18.79 -30.89 14.24
C ALA A 263 -17.58 -30.07 14.67
N ALA A 264 -16.46 -30.75 14.93
CA ALA A 264 -15.19 -30.09 15.19
C ALA A 264 -14.80 -29.21 14.00
N SER A 265 -14.29 -28.01 14.25
CA SER A 265 -13.74 -27.14 13.19
C SER A 265 -12.34 -27.58 12.80
N LYS A 266 -11.77 -26.95 11.75
CA LYS A 266 -10.34 -27.13 11.42
C LYS A 266 -9.40 -26.41 12.41
N TYR A 267 -9.98 -25.64 13.33
CA TYR A 267 -9.30 -25.00 14.45
C TYR A 267 -9.84 -25.57 15.77
N SER A 268 -9.53 -24.92 16.90
CA SER A 268 -10.03 -25.32 18.21
C SER A 268 -11.55 -25.08 18.35
N GLY A 269 -12.27 -26.09 18.85
CA GLY A 269 -13.72 -26.01 19.11
C GLY A 269 -14.58 -26.50 17.95
N SER A 270 -15.89 -26.37 18.09
CA SER A 270 -16.86 -26.71 17.04
C SER A 270 -16.94 -25.63 15.94
N ASN A 271 -17.49 -25.98 14.78
CA ASN A 271 -17.77 -25.02 13.71
C ASN A 271 -18.58 -23.82 14.20
N GLN A 272 -19.60 -24.05 15.06
CA GLN A 272 -20.37 -22.97 15.67
C GLN A 272 -19.54 -22.09 16.59
N GLN A 273 -18.66 -22.69 17.41
CA GLN A 273 -17.80 -21.94 18.32
C GLN A 273 -16.80 -21.07 17.56
N LEU A 274 -16.18 -21.60 16.50
CA LEU A 274 -15.29 -20.83 15.64
C LEU A 274 -16.02 -19.62 15.06
N ALA A 275 -17.17 -19.87 14.42
CA ALA A 275 -17.94 -18.84 13.75
C ALA A 275 -18.54 -17.77 14.70
N ALA A 276 -18.81 -18.13 15.96
CA ALA A 276 -19.34 -17.21 16.96
C ALA A 276 -18.25 -16.36 17.64
N ASN A 277 -17.04 -16.92 17.78
CA ASN A 277 -15.99 -16.35 18.61
C ASN A 277 -14.81 -15.75 17.84
N ARG A 278 -14.70 -16.04 16.53
CA ARG A 278 -13.59 -15.54 15.70
C ARG A 278 -14.09 -14.73 14.50
N PRO A 279 -13.51 -13.53 14.27
CA PRO A 279 -13.70 -12.81 13.03
C PRO A 279 -13.13 -13.63 11.86
N VAL A 280 -13.88 -13.72 10.76
CA VAL A 280 -13.46 -14.43 9.55
C VAL A 280 -13.65 -13.53 8.34
N TYR A 281 -12.73 -13.58 7.39
CA TYR A 281 -12.81 -12.81 6.15
C TYR A 281 -12.25 -13.60 4.97
N LYS A 282 -12.78 -13.31 3.77
CA LYS A 282 -12.34 -13.97 2.55
C LYS A 282 -11.10 -13.29 1.98
N LEU A 283 -10.08 -14.08 1.69
CA LEU A 283 -8.82 -13.65 1.10
C LEU A 283 -8.98 -13.33 -0.39
N GLY A 284 -8.15 -12.41 -0.87
CA GLY A 284 -8.03 -12.06 -2.28
C GLY A 284 -6.99 -12.95 -2.94
N LEU A 285 -6.07 -12.35 -3.69
CA LEU A 285 -4.93 -13.05 -4.30
C LEU A 285 -3.80 -13.31 -3.31
N LEU A 286 -3.65 -12.47 -2.28
CA LEU A 286 -2.63 -12.61 -1.24
C LEU A 286 -3.10 -13.58 -0.16
N ASP A 287 -2.14 -14.27 0.45
CA ASP A 287 -2.42 -15.07 1.64
C ASP A 287 -2.52 -14.21 2.91
N GLN A 288 -3.05 -14.78 3.99
CA GLN A 288 -3.16 -14.08 5.26
C GLN A 288 -1.77 -13.66 5.77
N GLY A 289 -1.60 -12.36 6.05
CA GLY A 289 -0.34 -11.76 6.51
C GLY A 289 0.59 -11.29 5.40
N GLU A 290 0.32 -11.66 4.14
CA GLU A 290 1.04 -11.15 2.98
C GLU A 290 0.51 -9.75 2.60
N GLY A 291 1.43 -8.81 2.34
CA GLY A 291 1.09 -7.44 1.96
C GLY A 291 1.48 -7.15 0.51
N ILE A 292 2.68 -7.54 0.12
CA ILE A 292 3.22 -7.30 -1.22
C ILE A 292 3.75 -8.63 -1.77
N ARG A 293 3.28 -9.03 -2.95
CA ARG A 293 3.82 -10.16 -3.72
C ARG A 293 4.36 -9.68 -5.06
N LEU A 294 5.63 -9.94 -5.33
CA LEU A 294 6.29 -9.63 -6.60
C LEU A 294 6.50 -10.93 -7.37
N GLY A 295 5.85 -11.04 -8.54
CA GLY A 295 6.03 -12.14 -9.47
C GLY A 295 7.41 -12.12 -10.12
N ALA A 296 7.82 -13.25 -10.71
CA ALA A 296 9.09 -13.32 -11.43
C ALA A 296 9.09 -12.33 -12.61
N ASN A 297 10.19 -11.60 -12.81
CA ASN A 297 10.35 -10.54 -13.81
C ASN A 297 9.44 -9.32 -13.64
N SER A 298 8.71 -9.21 -12.53
CA SER A 298 7.97 -7.99 -12.21
C SER A 298 8.93 -6.85 -11.89
N VAL A 299 8.51 -5.61 -12.18
CA VAL A 299 9.33 -4.42 -11.96
C VAL A 299 8.56 -3.39 -11.14
N ILE A 300 9.18 -2.93 -10.06
CA ILE A 300 8.83 -1.70 -9.36
C ILE A 300 9.99 -0.73 -9.55
N ASP A 301 9.85 0.20 -10.50
CA ASP A 301 10.82 1.25 -10.79
C ASP A 301 10.34 2.59 -10.22
N LEU A 302 10.88 2.91 -9.05
CA LEU A 302 10.74 4.19 -8.37
C LEU A 302 12.03 5.01 -8.47
N SER A 303 12.92 4.69 -9.42
CA SER A 303 14.19 5.38 -9.57
C SER A 303 13.97 6.87 -9.84
N GLY A 304 14.96 7.67 -9.44
CA GLY A 304 15.02 9.09 -9.72
C GLY A 304 15.06 9.38 -11.21
N THR A 305 14.88 10.65 -11.55
CA THR A 305 14.98 11.13 -12.94
C THR A 305 15.41 12.60 -12.99
N ILE A 306 15.79 13.06 -14.18
CA ILE A 306 16.01 14.49 -14.45
C ILE A 306 14.92 14.98 -15.39
N ILE A 307 14.22 16.02 -14.95
CA ILE A 307 13.16 16.65 -15.71
C ILE A 307 13.70 17.99 -16.20
N ARG A 308 13.83 18.12 -17.52
CA ARG A 308 14.28 19.35 -18.19
C ARG A 308 13.09 20.22 -18.56
N ASN A 309 13.25 21.53 -18.45
CA ASN A 309 12.28 22.49 -18.94
C ASN A 309 12.33 22.52 -20.48
N PRO A 310 11.25 22.16 -21.19
CA PRO A 310 11.25 22.16 -22.65
C PRO A 310 11.03 23.56 -23.27
N TYR A 311 10.68 24.58 -22.46
CA TYR A 311 10.23 25.90 -22.96
C TYR A 311 11.34 26.94 -23.09
N VAL A 312 12.58 26.57 -22.82
CA VAL A 312 13.76 27.42 -22.95
C VAL A 312 14.33 27.31 -24.37
N THR A 313 14.47 28.44 -25.08
CA THR A 313 14.95 28.45 -26.48
C THR A 313 16.44 28.13 -26.58
N ALA A 314 16.85 27.47 -27.68
CA ALA A 314 18.24 27.02 -27.90
C ALA A 314 19.28 28.17 -27.91
N ALA A 315 18.88 29.41 -28.20
CA ALA A 315 19.74 30.59 -28.14
C ALA A 315 19.93 31.14 -26.71
N GLN A 316 19.03 30.80 -25.79
CA GLN A 316 19.14 31.10 -24.36
C GLN A 316 19.70 29.91 -23.55
N ALA A 317 19.67 28.68 -24.09
CA ALA A 317 20.23 27.42 -23.56
C ALA A 317 20.54 27.43 -22.05
N THR A 318 19.55 27.83 -21.26
CA THR A 318 19.49 27.66 -19.83
C THR A 318 18.99 26.24 -19.65
N THR A 319 19.86 25.32 -19.27
CA THR A 319 19.46 23.95 -18.91
C THR A 319 18.79 24.00 -17.54
N ASP A 320 17.65 24.70 -17.50
CA ASP A 320 16.71 24.76 -16.40
C ASP A 320 15.99 23.41 -16.31
N GLY A 321 15.87 22.92 -15.10
CA GLY A 321 15.60 21.52 -14.84
C GLY A 321 15.54 21.25 -13.35
N ARG A 322 14.97 20.10 -13.01
CA ARG A 322 15.00 19.58 -11.64
C ARG A 322 15.42 18.13 -11.66
N ILE A 323 16.14 17.75 -10.61
CA ILE A 323 16.50 16.37 -10.34
C ILE A 323 15.54 15.81 -9.29
N ILE A 324 15.10 14.59 -9.52
CA ILE A 324 14.21 13.83 -8.64
C ILE A 324 15.03 12.68 -8.04
N GLY A 325 14.91 12.49 -6.72
CA GLY A 325 15.55 11.40 -5.98
C GLY A 325 14.95 10.03 -6.25
N GLY A 326 15.63 8.99 -5.77
CA GLY A 326 15.03 7.67 -5.64
C GLY A 326 13.77 7.70 -4.76
N GLY A 327 12.78 6.89 -5.13
CA GLY A 327 11.48 6.84 -4.46
C GLY A 327 11.44 5.91 -3.24
N THR A 328 10.24 5.56 -2.81
CA THR A 328 10.04 4.71 -1.62
C THR A 328 9.08 3.57 -1.89
N LEU A 329 9.50 2.34 -1.57
CA LEU A 329 8.60 1.21 -1.40
C LEU A 329 8.48 0.90 0.09
N ALA A 330 7.26 0.95 0.63
CA ALA A 330 7.01 0.75 2.04
C ALA A 330 5.89 -0.27 2.29
N SER A 331 6.14 -1.24 3.17
CA SER A 331 5.11 -1.97 3.91
C SER A 331 5.10 -1.42 5.34
N LEU A 332 3.98 -0.84 5.76
CA LEU A 332 3.92 -0.15 7.05
C LEU A 332 3.94 -1.15 8.22
N PRO A 333 4.57 -0.81 9.35
CA PRO A 333 4.38 -1.57 10.57
C PRO A 333 2.93 -1.42 11.08
N PRO A 334 2.44 -2.33 11.92
CA PRO A 334 1.16 -2.14 12.60
C PRO A 334 1.18 -0.87 13.46
N GLN A 335 0.19 0.00 13.29
CA GLN A 335 0.01 1.23 14.05
C GLN A 335 -1.47 1.46 14.39
N TRP A 336 -1.75 1.88 15.61
CA TRP A 336 -3.07 2.37 15.99
C TRP A 336 -3.27 3.81 15.52
N LEU A 337 -4.39 4.09 14.86
CA LEU A 337 -4.61 5.37 14.19
C LEU A 337 -5.21 6.49 15.04
N GLY A 338 -5.71 6.19 16.23
CA GLY A 338 -6.53 7.15 16.97
C GLY A 338 -7.92 7.32 16.37
N GLY A 339 -8.96 7.02 17.16
CA GLY A 339 -10.35 7.29 16.81
C GLY A 339 -11.21 6.05 16.55
N TRP A 340 -12.51 6.32 16.38
CA TRP A 340 -13.56 5.31 16.24
C TRP A 340 -14.25 5.47 14.88
N ARG A 341 -14.35 4.39 14.10
CA ARG A 341 -15.23 4.34 12.92
C ARG A 341 -16.24 3.24 13.12
N TYR A 342 -17.52 3.59 13.03
CA TYR A 342 -18.63 2.65 13.28
C TYR A 342 -18.55 1.99 14.67
N ASP A 343 -18.22 2.76 15.70
CA ASP A 343 -18.06 2.30 17.09
C ASP A 343 -16.97 1.22 17.31
N LEU A 344 -16.05 1.05 16.35
CA LEU A 344 -14.86 0.20 16.49
C LEU A 344 -13.57 1.00 16.30
N PRO A 345 -12.49 0.68 17.05
CA PRO A 345 -11.17 1.22 16.75
C PRO A 345 -10.69 0.69 15.41
N TYR A 346 -9.96 1.54 14.68
CA TYR A 346 -9.34 1.23 13.40
C TYR A 346 -7.83 1.16 13.54
N TYR A 347 -7.22 0.22 12.84
CA TYR A 347 -5.78 0.02 12.83
C TYR A 347 -5.26 0.09 11.41
N GLN A 348 -4.03 0.59 11.32
CA GLN A 348 -3.20 0.45 10.15
C GLN A 348 -2.26 -0.72 10.34
N THR A 349 -2.13 -1.57 9.33
CA THR A 349 -1.13 -2.62 9.34
C THR A 349 -0.63 -2.90 7.94
N GLY A 350 0.67 -3.12 7.80
CA GLY A 350 1.22 -3.75 6.60
C GLY A 350 1.16 -5.27 6.70
N GLY A 351 1.58 -5.91 5.62
CA GLY A 351 1.86 -7.35 5.54
C GLY A 351 3.24 -7.58 4.93
N THR A 352 3.74 -8.80 5.00
CA THR A 352 5.08 -9.14 4.53
C THR A 352 5.25 -8.85 3.04
N LEU A 353 6.46 -8.46 2.63
CA LEU A 353 6.85 -8.47 1.22
C LEU A 353 7.45 -9.83 0.85
N SER A 354 6.93 -10.47 -0.19
CA SER A 354 7.48 -11.68 -0.80
C SER A 354 7.84 -11.39 -2.25
N ALA A 355 9.06 -11.72 -2.65
CA ALA A 355 9.50 -11.55 -4.03
C ALA A 355 9.99 -12.87 -4.61
N ALA A 356 9.47 -13.23 -5.78
CA ALA A 356 10.03 -14.32 -6.57
C ALA A 356 11.41 -13.92 -7.13
N PRO A 357 12.34 -14.88 -7.30
CA PRO A 357 13.62 -14.61 -7.94
C PRO A 357 13.46 -13.93 -9.31
N GLY A 358 14.29 -12.92 -9.58
CA GLY A 358 14.24 -12.14 -10.81
C GLY A 358 13.24 -10.97 -10.80
N ALA A 359 12.48 -10.76 -9.73
CA ALA A 359 11.78 -9.49 -9.52
C ALA A 359 12.79 -8.34 -9.32
N VAL A 360 12.43 -7.13 -9.78
CA VAL A 360 13.29 -5.94 -9.71
C VAL A 360 12.60 -4.84 -8.89
N ILE A 361 13.34 -4.27 -7.94
CA ILE A 361 12.97 -3.02 -7.26
C ILE A 361 14.08 -2.00 -7.54
N ASP A 362 13.78 -0.96 -8.31
CA ASP A 362 14.70 0.14 -8.57
C ASP A 362 14.29 1.38 -7.78
N LEU A 363 15.15 1.76 -6.84
CA LEU A 363 15.07 2.93 -5.97
C LEU A 363 16.27 3.85 -6.21
N SER A 364 17.04 3.65 -7.28
CA SER A 364 18.29 4.37 -7.49
C SER A 364 18.06 5.88 -7.62
N GLY A 365 19.03 6.67 -7.19
CA GLY A 365 19.09 8.09 -7.49
C GLY A 365 19.28 8.33 -9.00
N ALA A 366 19.25 9.59 -9.39
CA ALA A 366 19.53 10.02 -10.76
C ALA A 366 20.78 10.88 -10.81
N ALA A 367 21.38 10.97 -11.99
CA ALA A 367 22.41 11.94 -12.27
C ALA A 367 22.32 12.47 -13.70
N GLY A 368 22.94 13.63 -13.91
CA GLY A 368 23.07 14.27 -15.21
C GLY A 368 23.59 15.68 -15.06
N VAL A 369 23.36 16.50 -16.07
CA VAL A 369 23.96 17.84 -16.16
C VAL A 369 22.87 18.89 -16.31
N LEU A 370 22.91 19.90 -15.43
CA LEU A 370 22.08 21.10 -15.49
C LEU A 370 22.98 22.33 -15.52
N ARG A 371 22.46 23.49 -15.95
CA ARG A 371 23.21 24.75 -15.87
C ARG A 371 22.82 25.49 -14.61
N GLN A 372 23.80 25.75 -13.74
CA GLN A 372 23.58 26.51 -12.51
C GLN A 372 24.02 27.96 -12.69
N PRO A 373 23.33 28.92 -12.06
CA PRO A 373 23.73 30.32 -12.07
C PRO A 373 25.07 30.50 -11.33
N THR A 374 25.91 31.38 -11.85
CA THR A 374 27.20 31.81 -11.31
C THR A 374 27.27 33.34 -11.35
N ALA A 375 28.27 33.94 -10.71
CA ALA A 375 28.47 35.39 -10.72
C ALA A 375 28.59 36.00 -12.13
N ASN A 376 29.01 35.21 -13.13
CA ASN A 376 29.30 35.68 -14.49
C ASN A 376 28.42 35.01 -15.57
N GLY A 377 27.29 34.39 -15.19
CA GLY A 377 26.39 33.70 -16.11
C GLY A 377 26.02 32.31 -15.64
N TYR A 378 26.05 31.32 -16.53
CA TYR A 378 25.65 29.94 -16.20
C TYR A 378 26.76 28.95 -16.57
N VAL A 379 27.00 27.93 -15.75
CA VAL A 379 27.95 26.85 -16.05
C VAL A 379 27.26 25.49 -15.97
N GLN A 380 27.64 24.57 -16.86
CA GLN A 380 27.20 23.18 -16.76
C GLN A 380 27.78 22.57 -15.49
N THR A 381 26.89 22.03 -14.67
CA THR A 381 27.21 21.44 -13.37
C THR A 381 26.56 20.07 -13.33
N GLU A 382 27.34 19.08 -12.94
CA GLU A 382 26.79 17.76 -12.64
C GLU A 382 25.86 17.88 -11.44
N VAL A 383 24.69 17.27 -11.56
CA VAL A 383 23.71 17.17 -10.49
C VAL A 383 23.39 15.70 -10.30
N TRP A 384 23.21 15.31 -9.05
CA TRP A 384 22.84 13.96 -8.68
C TRP A 384 21.87 13.99 -7.50
N SER A 385 21.16 12.89 -7.31
CA SER A 385 20.29 12.66 -6.17
C SER A 385 20.65 11.35 -5.48
N ASN A 386 20.26 11.26 -4.21
CA ASN A 386 20.47 10.06 -3.43
C ASN A 386 19.54 8.93 -3.88
N GLY A 387 19.91 7.71 -3.50
CA GLY A 387 19.04 6.55 -3.54
C GLY A 387 17.81 6.71 -2.64
N GLY A 388 16.82 5.87 -2.91
CA GLY A 388 15.53 5.84 -2.25
C GLY A 388 15.50 4.96 -1.00
N MET A 389 14.29 4.59 -0.58
CA MET A 389 14.05 3.84 0.64
C MET A 389 13.24 2.56 0.39
N LEU A 390 13.70 1.46 0.99
CA LEU A 390 12.92 0.23 1.14
C LEU A 390 12.55 0.07 2.61
N SER A 391 11.26 0.20 2.94
CA SER A 391 10.76 0.07 4.31
C SER A 391 9.91 -1.18 4.45
N LEU A 392 10.32 -2.10 5.31
CA LEU A 392 9.74 -3.43 5.49
C LEU A 392 9.27 -3.59 6.93
N GLY A 393 8.27 -2.79 7.32
CA GLY A 393 7.72 -2.71 8.67
C GLY A 393 7.01 -3.98 9.14
N ALA A 394 6.52 -4.80 8.23
CA ALA A 394 5.93 -6.11 8.52
C ALA A 394 6.86 -7.28 8.18
N GLY A 395 8.11 -7.00 7.76
CA GLY A 395 9.07 -8.02 7.36
C GLY A 395 9.03 -8.39 5.87
N ALA A 396 9.97 -9.23 5.44
CA ALA A 396 10.07 -9.65 4.03
C ALA A 396 10.86 -10.94 3.81
N ILE A 397 10.66 -11.56 2.64
CA ILE A 397 11.52 -12.58 2.05
C ILE A 397 12.15 -11.96 0.79
N LEU A 398 13.46 -11.71 0.83
CA LEU A 398 14.20 -10.98 -0.21
C LEU A 398 15.16 -11.85 -1.03
N ALA A 399 15.14 -13.17 -0.86
CA ALA A 399 16.09 -14.04 -1.54
C ALA A 399 15.91 -14.02 -3.07
N GLY A 400 16.98 -13.73 -3.81
CA GLY A 400 16.98 -13.78 -5.28
C GLY A 400 16.35 -12.57 -6.00
N ILE A 401 15.99 -11.52 -5.26
CA ILE A 401 15.54 -10.24 -5.84
C ILE A 401 16.72 -9.38 -6.30
N ASP A 402 16.50 -8.58 -7.35
CA ASP A 402 17.41 -7.49 -7.74
C ASP A 402 16.88 -6.16 -7.18
N ILE A 403 17.58 -5.61 -6.18
CA ILE A 403 17.27 -4.30 -5.63
C ILE A 403 18.40 -3.35 -6.04
N ARG A 404 18.04 -2.17 -6.52
CA ARG A 404 18.99 -1.10 -6.83
C ARG A 404 18.60 0.14 -6.06
N ALA A 405 19.50 0.61 -5.20
CA ALA A 405 19.26 1.74 -4.32
C ALA A 405 20.47 2.68 -4.29
N HIS A 406 21.38 2.59 -5.28
CA HIS A 406 22.57 3.44 -5.36
C HIS A 406 22.19 4.92 -5.48
N GLY A 407 23.07 5.79 -5.00
CA GLY A 407 23.04 7.19 -5.37
C GLY A 407 23.27 7.38 -6.87
N GLY A 408 22.79 8.48 -7.46
CA GLY A 408 22.93 8.71 -8.89
C GLY A 408 24.38 8.90 -9.38
N ASN A 409 25.31 9.17 -8.47
CA ASN A 409 26.75 9.30 -8.69
C ASN A 409 27.47 8.72 -7.45
N ALA A 410 28.76 8.36 -7.56
CA ALA A 410 29.63 8.02 -6.43
C ALA A 410 29.70 9.07 -5.31
N GLN A 411 29.36 10.34 -5.57
CA GLN A 411 29.25 11.39 -4.54
C GLN A 411 27.86 11.45 -3.89
N ALA A 412 26.86 10.78 -4.47
CA ALA A 412 25.52 10.68 -3.94
C ALA A 412 25.45 9.54 -2.93
N GLN A 413 24.62 9.69 -1.91
CA GLN A 413 24.38 8.60 -0.97
C GLN A 413 23.49 7.53 -1.62
N GLY A 414 23.80 6.27 -1.37
CA GLY A 414 22.91 5.14 -1.56
C GLY A 414 21.67 5.22 -0.68
N GLY A 415 20.88 4.15 -0.76
CA GLY A 415 19.54 4.12 -0.21
C GLY A 415 19.50 3.77 1.27
N THR A 416 18.28 3.75 1.79
CA THR A 416 17.99 3.30 3.16
C THR A 416 17.18 2.01 3.13
N LEU A 417 17.68 0.97 3.79
CA LEU A 417 16.91 -0.23 4.11
C LEU A 417 16.40 -0.12 5.55
N GLN A 418 15.10 -0.11 5.73
CA GLN A 418 14.45 -0.18 7.04
C GLN A 418 13.68 -1.49 7.14
N MET A 419 13.89 -2.26 8.21
CA MET A 419 13.33 -3.60 8.31
C MET A 419 12.96 -3.97 9.74
N ALA A 420 11.81 -4.63 9.90
CA ALA A 420 11.39 -5.21 11.18
C ALA A 420 12.17 -6.49 11.48
N ARG A 421 12.86 -6.49 12.63
CA ARG A 421 13.56 -7.64 13.21
C ARG A 421 14.43 -8.42 12.20
N PRO A 422 15.36 -7.76 11.48
CA PRO A 422 16.22 -8.43 10.51
C PRO A 422 17.07 -9.54 11.15
N VAL A 423 17.22 -10.63 10.41
CA VAL A 423 18.17 -11.72 10.65
C VAL A 423 19.28 -11.58 9.62
N LEU A 424 20.45 -11.12 10.03
CA LEU A 424 21.58 -10.94 9.14
C LEU A 424 22.25 -12.29 8.83
N THR A 425 22.51 -12.52 7.55
CA THR A 425 23.31 -13.64 7.04
C THR A 425 24.42 -13.08 6.15
N GLN A 426 25.47 -13.83 5.88
CA GLN A 426 26.44 -13.38 4.87
C GLN A 426 25.86 -13.47 3.45
N HIS A 427 25.18 -14.59 3.14
CA HIS A 427 24.62 -14.89 1.81
C HIS A 427 23.09 -15.01 1.83
N ASP A 428 22.47 -14.85 0.67
CA ASP A 428 21.01 -14.90 0.51
C ASP A 428 20.41 -16.23 0.99
N THR A 429 19.37 -16.13 1.81
CA THR A 429 18.58 -17.27 2.28
C THR A 429 17.08 -16.98 2.15
N PRO A 430 16.25 -17.92 1.66
CA PRO A 430 14.82 -17.72 1.49
C PRO A 430 14.07 -17.90 2.82
N THR A 431 14.39 -17.08 3.81
CA THR A 431 13.80 -17.12 5.15
C THR A 431 13.19 -15.76 5.48
N LEU A 432 12.04 -15.78 6.15
CA LEU A 432 11.39 -14.55 6.58
C LEU A 432 12.34 -13.73 7.45
N ASN A 433 12.44 -12.45 7.12
CA ASN A 433 13.31 -11.47 7.74
C ASN A 433 14.81 -11.71 7.60
N ALA A 434 15.22 -12.75 6.86
CA ALA A 434 16.63 -12.91 6.52
C ALA A 434 17.02 -11.91 5.43
N VAL A 435 18.09 -11.16 5.71
CA VAL A 435 18.68 -10.21 4.77
C VAL A 435 20.19 -10.42 4.79
N SER A 436 20.76 -10.64 3.61
CA SER A 436 22.19 -10.91 3.49
C SER A 436 23.01 -9.63 3.41
N ALA A 437 24.22 -9.67 3.96
CA ALA A 437 25.20 -8.59 3.79
C ALA A 437 25.51 -8.36 2.31
N ASP A 438 25.65 -9.43 1.53
CA ASP A 438 25.87 -9.35 0.08
C ASP A 438 24.74 -8.61 -0.64
N LEU A 439 23.48 -8.85 -0.26
CA LEU A 439 22.32 -8.13 -0.78
C LEU A 439 22.38 -6.65 -0.43
N ILE A 440 22.67 -6.30 0.83
CA ILE A 440 22.76 -4.90 1.28
C ILE A 440 23.80 -4.15 0.45
N THR A 441 25.01 -4.70 0.33
CA THR A 441 26.12 -4.09 -0.40
C THR A 441 25.83 -4.02 -1.90
N ARG A 442 25.41 -5.12 -2.54
CA ARG A 442 25.16 -5.13 -3.99
C ARG A 442 23.99 -4.25 -4.40
N SER A 443 23.04 -4.01 -3.50
CA SER A 443 21.91 -3.12 -3.75
C SER A 443 22.26 -1.64 -3.60
N GLY A 444 23.40 -1.30 -2.98
CA GLY A 444 23.78 0.09 -2.75
C GLY A 444 23.01 0.76 -1.62
N PHE A 445 22.70 0.02 -0.54
CA PHE A 445 22.18 0.62 0.68
C PHE A 445 23.32 1.13 1.56
N ASP A 446 23.33 2.44 1.81
CA ASP A 446 24.32 3.08 2.70
C ASP A 446 23.85 3.09 4.15
N THR A 447 22.55 2.91 4.38
CA THR A 447 21.92 2.97 5.70
C THR A 447 21.05 1.75 5.96
N LEU A 448 21.23 1.12 7.12
CA LEU A 448 20.37 0.06 7.64
C LEU A 448 19.68 0.52 8.93
N ILE A 449 18.36 0.44 8.96
CA ILE A 449 17.52 0.72 10.13
C ILE A 449 16.83 -0.59 10.55
N ALA A 450 17.23 -1.14 11.70
CA ALA A 450 16.61 -2.30 12.31
C ALA A 450 15.55 -1.86 13.34
N MET A 451 14.31 -2.32 13.17
CA MET A 451 13.20 -2.05 14.09
C MET A 451 12.93 -3.26 14.99
N GLY A 452 12.81 -3.02 16.31
CA GLY A 452 12.47 -4.02 17.34
C GLY A 452 13.62 -4.92 17.75
N GLY A 453 14.53 -5.24 16.84
CA GLY A 453 15.73 -5.98 17.17
C GLY A 453 16.56 -6.34 15.94
N ILE A 454 17.72 -6.92 16.19
CA ILE A 454 18.61 -7.44 15.17
C ILE A 454 19.23 -8.74 15.69
N THR A 455 19.38 -9.70 14.78
CA THR A 455 20.09 -10.94 15.06
C THR A 455 20.90 -11.37 13.86
N SER A 456 21.73 -12.40 14.01
CA SER A 456 22.39 -13.07 12.90
C SER A 456 22.11 -14.57 12.92
N SER A 457 22.16 -15.17 11.74
CA SER A 457 22.17 -16.63 11.59
C SER A 457 23.51 -17.04 11.00
N GLY A 458 24.43 -17.47 11.88
CA GLY A 458 25.84 -17.64 11.55
C GLY A 458 26.60 -16.31 11.54
N ASP A 459 27.78 -16.33 10.95
CA ASP A 459 28.65 -15.16 10.85
C ASP A 459 28.13 -14.21 9.76
N ALA A 460 28.10 -12.91 10.05
CA ALA A 460 27.67 -11.89 9.12
C ALA A 460 28.45 -10.59 9.35
N THR A 461 29.05 -10.05 8.29
CA THR A 461 29.70 -8.74 8.30
C THR A 461 28.99 -7.80 7.35
N VAL A 462 28.38 -6.74 7.88
CA VAL A 462 27.69 -5.71 7.11
C VAL A 462 28.52 -4.43 7.15
N THR A 463 28.89 -3.92 5.98
CA THR A 463 29.56 -2.63 5.83
C THR A 463 28.60 -1.63 5.20
N LEU A 464 28.49 -0.45 5.81
CA LEU A 464 27.57 0.62 5.42
C LEU A 464 28.35 1.91 5.26
N ASP A 465 28.11 2.65 4.18
CA ASP A 465 28.82 3.91 3.91
C ASP A 465 28.31 5.09 4.75
N ARG A 466 27.20 4.93 5.47
CA ARG A 466 26.60 6.01 6.26
C ARG A 466 26.23 5.62 7.68
N ALA A 467 25.23 4.76 7.87
CA ALA A 467 24.65 4.60 9.20
C ALA A 467 24.00 3.24 9.46
N PHE A 468 24.20 2.73 10.67
CA PHE A 468 23.36 1.72 11.27
C PHE A 468 22.52 2.34 12.38
N ILE A 469 21.21 2.08 12.39
CA ILE A 469 20.30 2.54 13.43
C ILE A 469 19.48 1.36 13.94
N LEU A 470 19.55 1.10 15.24
CA LEU A 470 18.66 0.18 15.93
C LEU A 470 17.64 0.99 16.74
N MET A 471 16.35 0.69 16.55
CA MET A 471 15.26 1.40 17.23
C MET A 471 14.16 0.44 17.70
N PRO A 472 13.33 0.87 18.67
CA PRO A 472 12.11 0.17 19.04
C PRO A 472 11.26 -0.13 17.81
N GLN A 473 10.53 -1.25 17.84
CA GLN A 473 9.47 -1.43 16.84
C GLN A 473 8.38 -0.41 17.15
N PRO A 474 7.96 0.41 16.17
CA PRO A 474 6.83 1.31 16.38
C PRO A 474 5.60 0.44 16.69
N TRP A 475 5.20 0.46 17.95
CA TRP A 475 3.93 -0.11 18.42
C TRP A 475 3.28 0.93 19.31
N GLU A 476 2.39 1.74 18.75
CA GLU A 476 1.56 2.64 19.55
C GLU A 476 0.42 1.83 20.17
N TYR A 477 0.62 1.43 21.43
CA TYR A 477 -0.38 0.79 22.26
C TYR A 477 -1.53 1.76 22.57
N ALA A 478 -2.77 1.34 22.31
CA ALA A 478 -3.99 2.14 22.48
C ALA A 478 -4.66 2.01 23.87
N GLY A 479 -3.95 1.49 24.87
CA GLY A 479 -4.44 1.38 26.25
C GLY A 479 -3.64 2.25 27.21
N ILE A 480 -4.28 2.69 28.30
CA ILE A 480 -3.56 3.28 29.43
C ILE A 480 -2.56 2.22 29.92
N PRO A 481 -1.24 2.49 29.97
CA PRO A 481 -0.28 1.50 30.44
C PRO A 481 -0.66 1.08 31.86
N THR A 482 -0.97 -0.21 32.02
CA THR A 482 -1.01 -0.86 33.33
C THR A 482 0.38 -0.74 33.95
N PRO A 483 0.53 -0.23 35.19
CA PRO A 483 1.83 -0.10 35.82
C PRO A 483 2.53 -1.48 35.87
N GLY A 484 3.62 -1.64 35.11
CA GLY A 484 4.45 -2.87 35.10
C GLY A 484 4.62 -3.59 33.76
N GLU A 485 3.84 -3.26 32.72
CA GLU A 485 3.96 -3.84 31.37
C GLU A 485 4.79 -3.07 30.30
N PRO A 486 5.24 -1.79 30.43
CA PRO A 486 5.74 -1.06 29.25
C PRO A 486 7.17 -1.38 28.77
N GLU A 487 8.07 -1.93 29.60
CA GLU A 487 9.51 -1.83 29.30
C GLU A 487 10.06 -2.97 28.43
N ARG A 488 9.44 -4.16 28.45
CA ARG A 488 9.98 -5.34 27.77
C ARG A 488 9.59 -5.48 26.30
N ILE A 489 8.49 -4.87 25.88
CA ILE A 489 7.95 -4.98 24.51
C ILE A 489 8.49 -3.85 23.61
N MET A 490 8.99 -2.75 24.18
CA MET A 490 9.47 -1.58 23.45
C MET A 490 10.99 -1.41 23.41
N SER A 491 11.75 -2.28 24.08
CA SER A 491 13.22 -2.23 24.04
C SER A 491 13.76 -3.00 22.82
N PRO A 492 14.61 -2.39 21.98
CA PRO A 492 15.23 -3.11 20.89
C PRO A 492 16.15 -4.22 21.43
N THR A 493 16.17 -5.38 20.76
CA THR A 493 17.00 -6.52 21.16
C THR A 493 18.15 -6.75 20.20
N ILE A 494 19.34 -7.04 20.72
CA ILE A 494 20.48 -7.53 19.94
C ILE A 494 20.74 -8.96 20.39
N SER A 495 20.74 -9.88 19.45
CA SER A 495 21.13 -11.28 19.67
C SER A 495 22.04 -11.74 18.55
N THR A 496 22.68 -12.89 18.70
CA THR A 496 23.55 -13.42 17.64
C THR A 496 23.53 -14.94 17.62
N GLY A 497 23.53 -15.50 16.42
CA GLY A 497 23.73 -16.94 16.17
C GLY A 497 25.17 -17.28 15.74
N GLY A 498 26.07 -16.28 15.67
CA GLY A 498 27.48 -16.39 15.28
C GLY A 498 28.26 -15.10 15.57
N ASP A 499 29.25 -14.76 14.76
CA ASP A 499 29.91 -13.45 14.82
C ASP A 499 29.15 -12.42 13.98
N LEU A 500 28.58 -11.40 14.64
CA LEU A 500 27.87 -10.30 13.97
C LEU A 500 28.73 -9.02 14.02
N ILE A 501 29.17 -8.56 12.84
CA ILE A 501 29.95 -7.34 12.67
C ILE A 501 29.14 -6.35 11.84
N ILE A 502 28.98 -5.13 12.36
CA ILE A 502 28.37 -4.01 11.63
C ILE A 502 29.40 -2.87 11.64
N ASP A 503 29.91 -2.54 10.45
CA ASP A 503 30.82 -1.43 10.23
C ASP A 503 30.06 -0.29 9.55
N ALA A 504 29.96 0.84 10.23
CA ALA A 504 29.28 2.02 9.74
C ALA A 504 29.90 3.29 10.36
N PRO A 505 30.04 4.40 9.61
CA PRO A 505 30.51 5.68 10.15
C PRO A 505 29.67 6.21 11.32
N TYR A 506 28.38 5.88 11.35
CA TYR A 506 27.49 6.22 12.44
C TYR A 506 26.72 4.98 12.92
N ILE A 507 26.71 4.75 14.23
CA ILE A 507 25.91 3.71 14.88
C ILE A 507 25.03 4.39 15.93
N GLY A 508 23.71 4.33 15.72
CA GLY A 508 22.70 4.84 16.66
C GLY A 508 21.95 3.69 17.31
N LEU A 509 22.01 3.59 18.64
CA LEU A 509 21.18 2.67 19.43
C LEU A 509 20.14 3.52 20.19
N LEU A 510 18.91 3.52 19.68
CA LEU A 510 17.83 4.32 20.23
C LEU A 510 17.06 3.48 21.26
N ASN A 511 16.95 4.00 22.48
CA ASN A 511 16.00 3.52 23.47
C ASN A 511 14.92 4.60 23.64
N THR A 512 13.69 4.17 23.95
CA THR A 512 12.51 5.02 24.15
C THR A 512 12.75 6.18 25.10
#